data_AF-A0A2A5V3J7-F1
#
_entry.id   AF-A0A2A5V3J7-F1
#
_cell.length_a   1.000
_cell.length_b   1.000
_cell.length_c   1.000
_cell.angle_alpha   90.00
_cell.angle_beta   90.00
_cell.angle_gamma   90.00
#
_symmetry.space_group_name_H-M   'P 1'
#
loop_
_entity.id
_entity.type
_entity.pdbx_description
1 polymer ?
#
loop_
_entity_poly.entity_id
_entity_poly.type
_entity_poly.pdbx_seq_one_letter_code
_entity_poly.pdbx_strand_id
1 'polypeptide(L)' 'MSIGIWQIAVVVILVVLLFGRGKISSLMGDVAKGIKSFKKGMASDVTDDTEPKNISDENKDSNNKE' A
#
# COMPACT_ATOMS: atom_id res chain seq x y z
N MET A 1 23.60 14.25 18.64
CA MET A 1 23.43 13.05 17.78
C MET A 1 22.03 13.11 17.18
N SER A 2 21.91 13.58 15.95
CA SER A 2 20.62 13.67 15.27
C SER A 2 20.23 12.28 14.77
N ILE A 3 19.00 11.86 15.05
CA ILE A 3 18.38 10.74 14.37
C ILE A 3 18.24 11.15 12.91
N GLY A 4 19.14 10.63 12.08
CA GLY A 4 19.15 10.84 10.65
C GLY A 4 18.42 9.71 9.94
N ILE A 5 18.24 9.92 8.63
CA ILE A 5 17.65 8.94 7.71
C ILE A 5 18.40 7.59 7.78
N TRP A 6 19.71 7.63 8.07
CA TRP A 6 20.56 6.44 8.20
C TRP A 6 20.14 5.49 9.33
N GLN A 7 19.75 6.03 10.49
CA GLN A 7 19.31 5.23 11.63
C GLN A 7 17.97 4.54 11.34
N ILE A 8 17.07 5.26 10.67
CA ILE A 8 15.75 4.73 10.28
C ILE A 8 15.92 3.56 9.31
N ALA A 9 16.82 3.66 8.33
CA ALA A 9 17.09 2.57 7.38
C ALA A 9 17.56 1.28 8.08
N VAL A 10 18.46 1.39 9.07
CA VAL A 10 18.95 0.25 9.86
C VAL A 10 17.80 -0.40 10.64
N VAL A 11 16.93 0.40 11.26
CA VAL A 11 15.76 -0.12 11.99
C VAL A 11 14.79 -0.83 11.07
N VAL A 12 14.49 -0.27 9.89
CA VAL A 12 13.61 -0.90 8.90
C VAL A 12 14.15 -2.24 8.44
N ILE A 13 15.45 -2.37 8.21
CA ILE A 13 16.10 -3.63 7.87
C ILE A 13 15.90 -4.70 8.95
N LEU A 14 16.05 -4.33 10.22
CA LEU A 14 15.81 -5.25 11.34
C LEU A 14 14.34 -5.70 11.40
N VAL A 15 13.40 -4.77 11.23
CA VAL A 15 11.97 -5.10 11.20
C VAL A 15 11.66 -6.06 10.04
N VAL A 16 12.21 -5.83 8.85
CA VAL A 16 12.00 -6.72 7.69
C VAL A 16 12.62 -8.10 7.92
N LEU A 17 13.77 -8.19 8.59
CA LEU A 17 14.40 -9.47 8.94
C LEU A 17 13.60 -10.26 9.99
N LEU A 18 13.07 -9.59 11.02
CA LEU A 18 12.30 -10.24 12.09
C LEU A 18 10.92 -10.70 11.64
N PHE A 19 10.22 -9.89 10.84
CA PHE A 19 8.86 -10.19 10.40
C PHE A 19 8.81 -10.93 9.05
N GLY A 20 9.89 -10.88 8.27
CA GLY A 20 9.99 -11.46 6.94
C GLY A 20 9.17 -10.70 5.89
N ARG A 21 9.62 -10.75 4.62
CA ARG A 21 8.98 -9.99 3.52
C ARG A 21 7.53 -10.41 3.24
N GLY A 22 7.16 -11.65 3.54
CA GLY A 22 5.82 -12.19 3.29
C GLY A 22 4.73 -11.50 4.11
N LYS A 23 4.95 -11.32 5.41
CA LYS A 23 3.99 -10.66 6.32
C LYS A 23 3.81 -9.18 5.99
N ILE A 24 4.92 -8.50 5.67
CA ILE A 24 4.93 -7.06 5.35
C ILE A 24 4.22 -6.77 4.04
N SER A 25 4.34 -7.63 3.02
CA SER A 25 3.68 -7.42 1.71
C SER A 25 2.15 -7.39 1.82
N SER A 26 1.55 -8.37 2.52
CA SER A 26 0.10 -8.42 2.72
C SER A 26 -0.41 -7.22 3.54
N LEU A 27 0.28 -6.88 4.63
CA LEU A 27 -0.09 -5.73 5.48
C LEU A 27 0.06 -4.40 4.74
N MET A 28 1.12 -4.25 3.93
CA MET A 28 1.31 -3.04 3.11
C MET A 28 0.21 -2.90 2.06
N GLY A 29 -0.28 -4.00 1.48
CA GLY A 29 -1.41 -3.99 0.54
C GLY A 29 -2.70 -3.45 1.16
N ASP A 30 -3.03 -3.89 2.37
CA ASP A 30 -4.23 -3.43 3.09
C ASP A 30 -4.08 -1.98 3.57
N VAL A 31 -2.89 -1.62 4.05
CA VAL A 31 -2.56 -0.23 4.42
C VAL A 31 -2.61 0.69 3.19
N ALA A 32 -2.11 0.25 2.03
CA ALA A 32 -2.15 1.02 0.79
C ALA A 32 -3.60 1.25 0.30
N LYS A 33 -4.47 0.24 0.40
CA LYS A 33 -5.90 0.39 0.10
C LYS A 33 -6.59 1.38 1.05
N GLY A 34 -6.26 1.32 2.34
CA GLY A 34 -6.75 2.26 3.37
C GLY A 34 -6.31 3.70 3.09
N ILE A 35 -5.02 3.92 2.84
CA ILE A 35 -4.46 5.24 2.53
C ILE A 35 -5.00 5.77 1.19
N LYS A 36 -5.16 4.93 0.16
CA LYS A 36 -5.74 5.33 -1.14
C LYS A 36 -7.18 5.80 -0.99
N SER A 37 -7.97 5.09 -0.19
CA SER A 37 -9.37 5.44 0.09
C SER A 37 -9.46 6.71 0.95
N PHE A 38 -8.57 6.86 1.93
CA PHE A 38 -8.47 8.06 2.76
C PHE A 38 -8.07 9.29 1.92
N LYS A 39 -7.06 9.16 1.03
CA LYS A 39 -6.66 10.23 0.11
C LYS A 39 -7.77 10.57 -0.87
N LYS A 40 -8.49 9.58 -1.40
CA LYS A 40 -9.63 9.80 -2.31
C LYS A 40 -10.78 10.52 -1.59
N GLY A 41 -11.10 10.12 -0.36
CA GLY A 41 -12.11 10.78 0.47
C GLY A 41 -11.75 12.23 0.80
N MET A 42 -10.50 12.49 1.18
CA MET A 42 -10.01 13.86 1.45
C MET A 42 -9.90 14.73 0.19
N ALA A 43 -9.54 14.14 -0.96
CA ALA A 43 -9.45 14.88 -2.23
C ALA A 43 -10.82 15.18 -2.84
N SER A 44 -11.84 14.35 -2.56
CA SER A 44 -13.21 14.55 -3.02
C SER A 44 -13.87 15.80 -2.40
N ASP A 45 -13.33 16.34 -1.31
CA ASP A 45 -13.82 17.55 -0.65
C ASP A 45 -13.21 18.85 -1.24
N VAL A 46 -12.14 18.75 -2.04
CA VAL A 46 -11.36 19.90 -2.54
C VAL A 46 -11.53 20.14 -4.05
N THR A 47 -11.95 19.14 -4.81
CA THR A 47 -12.16 19.26 -6.26
C THR A 47 -13.26 18.31 -6.73
N ASP A 48 -14.45 18.84 -7.00
CA ASP A 48 -15.38 18.24 -7.94
C ASP A 48 -14.68 18.13 -9.32
N ASP A 49 -14.90 17.00 -10.00
CA ASP A 49 -14.59 16.77 -11.43
C ASP A 49 -13.13 16.70 -11.93
N THR A 50 -12.31 15.77 -11.42
CA THR A 50 -11.34 15.10 -12.30
C THR A 50 -11.19 13.63 -11.95
N GLU A 51 -11.90 12.78 -12.71
CA GLU A 51 -11.64 11.34 -12.83
C GLU A 51 -10.15 11.03 -13.02
N PRO A 52 -9.64 10.01 -12.32
CA PRO A 52 -8.84 9.02 -13.00
C PRO A 52 -9.51 7.65 -12.91
N LYS A 53 -9.92 7.18 -14.08
CA LYS A 53 -10.38 5.82 -14.35
C LYS A 53 -9.32 4.79 -13.94
N ASN A 54 -9.82 3.72 -13.31
CA ASN A 54 -9.29 2.36 -13.17
C ASN A 54 -8.02 2.12 -12.34
N ILE A 55 -8.03 1.02 -11.56
CA ILE A 55 -7.06 -0.11 -11.52
C ILE A 55 -7.59 -1.01 -10.39
N SER A 56 -8.54 -1.88 -10.71
CA SER A 56 -8.89 -3.08 -9.92
C SER A 56 -9.64 -4.08 -10.78
N ASP A 57 -9.25 -4.25 -12.04
CA ASP A 57 -9.69 -5.38 -12.87
C ASP A 57 -8.46 -5.98 -13.56
N GLU A 58 -7.62 -6.69 -12.80
CA GLU A 58 -6.80 -7.75 -13.40
C GLU A 58 -7.24 -9.08 -12.80
N ASN A 59 -8.23 -9.64 -13.51
CA ASN A 59 -8.72 -10.98 -13.43
C ASN A 59 -7.56 -11.99 -13.54
N LYS A 60 -7.35 -12.78 -12.48
CA LYS A 60 -6.74 -14.11 -12.58
C LYS A 60 -7.27 -15.01 -11.47
N ASP A 61 -8.57 -15.25 -11.50
CA ASP A 61 -9.09 -16.53 -10.98
C ASP A 61 -10.29 -16.95 -11.82
N SER A 62 -10.04 -17.87 -12.74
CA SER A 62 -11.05 -18.73 -13.34
C SER A 62 -10.38 -20.06 -13.62
N ASN A 63 -10.12 -20.80 -12.54
CA ASN A 63 -10.01 -22.25 -12.59
C ASN A 63 -11.39 -22.86 -12.25
N ASN A 64 -12.19 -23.22 -13.25
CA ASN A 64 -13.14 -24.34 -13.18
C ASN A 64 -13.78 -24.67 -14.54
N LYS A 65 -13.71 -25.96 -14.95
CA LYS A 65 -14.41 -26.67 -16.05
C LYS A 65 -14.05 -26.23 -17.47
N GLU A 66 -13.57 -27.10 -18.37
CA GLU A 66 -13.93 -28.50 -18.65
C GLU A 66 -12.70 -29.41 -18.85
#